data_AF-A0A1Y3WC74-F1
#
_entry.id   AF-A0A1Y3WC74-F1
#
_cell.length_a   1.000
_cell.length_b   1.000
_cell.length_c   1.000
_cell.angle_alpha   90.00
_cell.angle_beta   90.00
_cell.angle_gamma   90.00
#
_symmetry.space_group_name_H-M   'P 1'
#
loop_
_entity.id
_entity.type
_entity.pdbx_description
1 polymer ?
#
loop_
_entity_poly.entity_id
_entity_poly.type
_entity_poly.pdbx_seq_one_letter_code
_entity_poly.pdbx_strand_id
1 'polypeptide(L)'
;MILHLFYKEWLKTRWAAFFVSLVGLAIVVYIFLDVDNNVRMKGSFNYLMSVFYGMPQANYYNALIKYVPLLIGVCIGLSQYVPEVLDKRIKLTLHLPLRNTMALYTMLCYGFLLLILSYGVVFGTFFYLNNSYFPFEESWAVLTSMMPWLLGGIAAYFMIAMIAMEPNLFYQFIYALVAYYLVKQFYIGVEHADTRHIIPALAIMAFVPCTALLYTSYRFMKGER
;
A
#
# COMPACT_ATOMS: atom_id res chain seq x y z
N MET A 1 -12.66 19.02 -16.79
CA MET A 1 -12.18 17.75 -17.37
C MET A 1 -11.55 16.82 -16.34
N ILE A 2 -10.60 17.31 -15.52
CA ILE A 2 -9.95 16.50 -14.47
C ILE A 2 -10.95 15.97 -13.43
N LEU A 3 -11.87 16.81 -12.91
CA LEU A 3 -12.91 16.37 -11.96
C LEU A 3 -13.80 15.22 -12.48
N HIS A 4 -14.10 15.21 -13.78
CA HIS A 4 -14.87 14.15 -14.41
C HIS A 4 -14.07 12.83 -14.48
N LEU A 5 -12.76 12.92 -14.67
CA LEU A 5 -11.85 11.77 -14.60
C LEU A 5 -11.84 11.19 -13.18
N PHE A 6 -11.69 12.05 -12.16
CA PHE A 6 -11.75 11.64 -10.75
C PHE A 6 -13.07 10.96 -10.39
N TYR A 7 -14.19 11.50 -10.85
CA TYR A 7 -15.51 10.91 -10.62
C TYR A 7 -15.66 9.53 -11.26
N LYS A 8 -15.15 9.37 -12.50
CA LYS A 8 -15.13 8.07 -13.19
C LYS A 8 -14.28 7.05 -12.44
N GLU A 9 -13.09 7.44 -11.98
CA GLU A 9 -12.22 6.54 -11.21
C GLU A 9 -12.84 6.16 -9.87
N TRP A 10 -13.46 7.11 -9.16
CA TRP A 10 -14.17 6.85 -7.90
C TRP A 10 -15.28 5.83 -8.02
N LEU A 11 -16.07 5.90 -9.09
CA LEU A 11 -17.17 4.94 -9.28
C LEU A 11 -16.67 3.49 -9.35
N LYS A 12 -15.45 3.27 -9.88
CA LYS A 12 -14.80 1.95 -9.96
C LYS A 12 -14.21 1.52 -8.61
N THR A 13 -13.47 2.41 -7.95
CA THR A 13 -12.63 2.06 -6.81
C THR A 13 -13.35 2.15 -5.46
N ARG A 14 -14.48 2.87 -5.36
CA ARG A 14 -15.16 3.18 -4.07
C ARG A 14 -15.45 1.97 -3.19
N TRP A 15 -15.96 0.89 -3.77
CA TRP A 15 -16.34 -0.30 -2.99
C TRP A 15 -15.10 -1.06 -2.53
N ALA A 16 -14.11 -1.21 -3.40
CA ALA A 16 -12.84 -1.83 -3.04
C ALA A 16 -12.13 -1.04 -1.93
N ALA A 17 -12.05 0.30 -2.07
CA ALA A 17 -11.47 1.17 -1.06
C ALA A 17 -12.22 1.12 0.28
N PHE A 18 -13.56 1.06 0.23
CA PHE A 18 -14.39 0.94 1.43
C PHE A 18 -14.18 -0.40 2.15
N PHE A 19 -14.32 -1.52 1.44
CA PHE A 19 -14.18 -2.85 2.03
C PHE A 19 -12.76 -3.09 2.55
N VAL A 20 -11.75 -2.66 1.80
CA VAL A 20 -10.36 -2.87 2.22
C VAL A 20 -9.99 -2.05 3.46
N SER A 21 -10.50 -0.81 3.55
CA SER A 21 -10.32 0.01 4.73
C SER A 21 -11.10 -0.55 5.92
N LEU A 22 -12.32 -1.07 5.70
CA LEU A 22 -13.12 -1.72 6.73
C LEU A 22 -12.42 -2.96 7.30
N VAL A 23 -11.85 -3.81 6.45
CA VAL A 23 -11.06 -4.97 6.87
C VAL A 23 -9.82 -4.52 7.65
N GLY A 24 -9.12 -3.49 7.17
CA GLY A 24 -7.99 -2.89 7.90
C GLY A 24 -8.37 -2.40 9.29
N LEU A 25 -9.50 -1.69 9.41
CA LEU A 25 -10.02 -1.23 10.69
C LEU A 25 -10.42 -2.38 11.61
N ALA A 26 -11.06 -3.43 11.10
CA ALA A 26 -11.41 -4.60 11.87
C ALA A 26 -10.17 -5.30 12.44
N ILE A 27 -9.09 -5.38 11.66
CA ILE A 27 -7.80 -5.92 12.11
C ILE A 27 -7.20 -5.03 13.21
N VAL A 28 -7.24 -3.70 13.04
CA VAL A 28 -6.76 -2.76 14.07
C VAL A 28 -7.53 -2.94 15.37
N VAL A 29 -8.86 -2.98 15.32
CA VAL A 29 -9.70 -3.20 16.51
C VAL A 29 -9.39 -4.53 17.16
N TYR A 30 -9.26 -5.61 16.37
CA TYR A 30 -8.89 -6.93 16.89
C TYR A 30 -7.56 -6.90 17.65
N ILE A 31 -6.55 -6.21 17.11
CA ILE A 31 -5.25 -6.10 17.77
C ILE A 31 -5.38 -5.38 19.12
N PHE A 32 -6.13 -4.28 19.19
CA PHE A 32 -6.30 -3.57 20.46
C PHE A 32 -7.18 -4.31 21.47
N LEU A 33 -8.13 -5.13 21.02
CA LEU A 33 -8.86 -6.05 21.90
C LEU A 33 -7.93 -7.10 22.51
N ASP A 34 -6.99 -7.64 21.72
CA ASP A 34 -5.97 -8.56 22.23
C ASP A 34 -5.02 -7.88 23.20
N VAL A 35 -4.61 -6.63 22.92
CA VAL A 35 -3.81 -5.81 23.85
C VAL A 35 -4.56 -5.62 25.17
N ASP A 36 -5.82 -5.19 25.15
CA ASP A 36 -6.62 -4.97 26.36
C ASP A 36 -6.77 -6.25 27.19
N ASN A 37 -7.04 -7.38 26.51
CA ASN A 37 -7.15 -8.68 27.16
C ASN A 37 -5.83 -9.10 27.83
N ASN A 38 -4.69 -8.92 27.14
CA ASN A 38 -3.38 -9.23 27.70
C ASN A 38 -3.01 -8.31 28.87
N VAL A 39 -3.35 -7.03 28.81
CA VAL A 39 -3.16 -6.07 29.91
C VAL A 39 -3.97 -6.49 31.14
N ARG A 40 -5.22 -6.93 30.96
CA ARG A 40 -6.07 -7.43 32.05
C ARG A 40 -5.54 -8.72 32.67
N MET A 41 -5.07 -9.66 31.84
CA MET A 41 -4.60 -10.97 32.32
C MET A 41 -3.22 -10.92 33.00
N LYS A 42 -2.26 -10.21 32.42
CA LYS A 42 -0.86 -10.17 32.92
C LYS A 42 -0.60 -9.02 33.90
N GLY A 43 -1.48 -8.02 33.91
CA GLY A 43 -1.27 -6.73 34.58
C GLY A 43 -0.47 -5.77 33.69
N SER A 44 -0.81 -4.48 33.76
CA SER A 44 -0.26 -3.43 32.88
C SER A 44 1.27 -3.35 32.90
N PHE A 45 1.88 -3.41 34.09
CA PHE A 45 3.33 -3.34 34.24
C PHE A 45 4.07 -4.54 33.62
N ASN A 46 3.58 -5.76 33.85
CA ASN A 46 4.18 -6.96 33.29
C ASN A 46 3.99 -7.03 31.77
N TYR A 47 2.84 -6.54 31.28
CA TYR A 47 2.59 -6.45 29.85
C TYR A 47 3.55 -5.47 29.19
N LEU A 48 3.67 -4.23 29.70
CA LEU A 48 4.66 -3.25 29.22
C LEU A 48 6.08 -3.81 29.25
N MET A 49 6.50 -4.42 30.36
CA MET A 49 7.82 -5.05 30.46
C MET A 49 8.03 -6.11 29.37
N SER A 50 7.01 -6.91 29.06
CA SER A 50 7.07 -7.89 27.96
C SER A 50 7.10 -7.25 26.57
N VAL A 51 6.54 -6.06 26.38
CA VAL A 51 6.62 -5.30 25.12
C VAL A 51 8.04 -4.78 24.91
N PHE A 52 8.62 -4.12 25.92
CA PHE A 52 9.93 -3.49 25.82
C PHE A 52 11.10 -4.49 25.85
N TYR A 53 11.00 -5.55 26.65
CA TYR A 53 12.12 -6.45 26.97
C TYR A 53 11.86 -7.91 26.59
N GLY A 54 10.73 -8.23 25.95
CA GLY A 54 10.51 -9.55 25.37
C GLY A 54 11.57 -9.87 24.31
N MET A 55 11.95 -11.14 24.14
CA MET A 55 12.82 -11.62 23.06
C MET A 55 12.08 -12.68 22.24
N PRO A 56 11.84 -12.47 20.93
CA PRO A 56 12.11 -11.24 20.18
C PRO A 56 11.34 -10.05 20.76
N GLN A 57 11.94 -8.85 20.70
CA GLN A 57 11.26 -7.59 21.07
C GLN A 57 9.94 -7.61 20.34
N ALA A 58 8.87 -7.79 21.09
CA ALA A 58 7.68 -8.32 20.49
C ALA A 58 7.16 -7.27 19.53
N ASN A 59 7.23 -7.58 18.23
CA ASN A 59 6.35 -7.01 17.23
C ASN A 59 4.95 -7.49 17.62
N TYR A 60 4.42 -6.97 18.74
CA TYR A 60 3.19 -7.43 19.40
C TYR A 60 1.98 -7.10 18.55
N TYR A 61 2.11 -6.18 17.59
CA TYR A 61 1.15 -6.08 16.51
C TYR A 61 1.26 -7.35 15.69
N ASN A 62 0.24 -8.19 15.87
CA ASN A 62 -0.01 -9.42 15.14
C ASN A 62 0.55 -9.35 13.71
N ALA A 63 1.21 -10.41 13.26
CA ALA A 63 1.75 -10.56 11.89
C ALA A 63 0.74 -10.17 10.79
N LEU A 64 -0.56 -10.13 11.11
CA LEU A 64 -1.62 -9.57 10.28
C LEU A 64 -1.42 -8.10 9.89
N ILE A 65 -1.06 -7.17 10.80
CA ILE A 65 -0.98 -5.74 10.46
C ILE A 65 0.08 -5.44 9.40
N LYS A 66 1.15 -6.24 9.40
CA LYS A 66 2.25 -6.15 8.45
C LYS A 66 1.78 -6.23 7.01
N TYR A 67 0.77 -7.05 6.71
CA TYR A 67 0.27 -7.25 5.35
C TYR A 67 -0.93 -6.38 4.98
N VAL A 68 -1.48 -5.60 5.92
CA VAL A 68 -2.60 -4.68 5.66
C VAL A 68 -2.25 -3.63 4.60
N PRO A 69 -1.08 -2.95 4.63
CA PRO A 69 -0.72 -1.99 3.59
C PRO A 69 -0.65 -2.63 2.19
N LEU A 70 -0.09 -3.85 2.11
CA LEU A 70 -0.03 -4.62 0.87
C LEU A 70 -1.43 -4.91 0.34
N LEU A 71 -2.32 -5.39 1.20
CA LEU A 71 -3.68 -5.75 0.86
C LEU A 71 -4.44 -4.52 0.31
N ILE A 72 -4.32 -3.37 0.98
CA ILE A 72 -4.86 -2.09 0.51
C ILE A 72 -4.32 -1.71 -0.87
N GLY A 73 -2.99 -1.71 -1.04
CA GLY A 73 -2.34 -1.34 -2.30
C GLY A 73 -2.74 -2.25 -3.46
N VAL A 74 -2.83 -3.55 -3.23
CA VAL A 74 -3.24 -4.55 -4.23
C VAL A 74 -4.72 -4.39 -4.59
N CYS A 75 -5.62 -4.28 -3.61
CA CYS A 75 -7.05 -4.14 -3.87
C CYS A 75 -7.36 -2.84 -4.63
N ILE A 76 -6.76 -1.71 -4.25
CA ILE A 76 -6.94 -0.44 -4.95
C ILE A 76 -6.39 -0.54 -6.38
N GLY A 77 -5.15 -1.03 -6.55
CA GLY A 77 -4.53 -1.19 -7.87
C GLY A 77 -5.34 -2.10 -8.80
N LEU A 78 -5.77 -3.27 -8.32
CA LEU A 78 -6.59 -4.18 -9.11
C LEU A 78 -7.95 -3.55 -9.46
N SER A 79 -8.64 -2.92 -8.50
CA SER A 79 -9.94 -2.29 -8.75
C SER A 79 -9.88 -1.17 -9.79
N GLN A 80 -8.75 -0.47 -9.87
CA GLN A 80 -8.55 0.61 -10.82
C GLN A 80 -8.19 0.08 -12.21
N TYR A 81 -7.22 -0.83 -12.31
CA TYR A 81 -6.59 -1.19 -13.59
C TYR A 81 -7.17 -2.45 -14.25
N VAL A 82 -7.72 -3.43 -13.49
CA VAL A 82 -8.35 -4.63 -14.06
C VAL A 82 -9.51 -4.31 -15.03
N PRO A 83 -10.51 -3.46 -14.68
CA PRO A 83 -11.59 -3.13 -15.61
C PRO A 83 -11.08 -2.40 -16.87
N GLU A 84 -9.93 -1.73 -16.79
CA GLU A 84 -9.35 -1.03 -17.94
C GLU A 84 -8.70 -1.99 -18.93
N VAL A 85 -8.01 -3.01 -18.42
CA VAL A 85 -7.41 -4.08 -19.21
C VAL A 85 -8.48 -4.96 -19.85
N LEU A 86 -9.49 -5.40 -19.08
CA LEU A 86 -10.54 -6.32 -19.55
C LEU A 86 -11.42 -5.70 -20.63
N ASP A 87 -11.85 -4.45 -20.44
CA ASP A 87 -12.75 -3.79 -21.39
C ASP A 87 -12.01 -3.17 -22.60
N LYS A 88 -10.69 -3.38 -22.73
CA LYS A 88 -9.82 -2.73 -23.75
C LYS A 88 -9.96 -1.19 -23.79
N ARG A 89 -10.49 -0.58 -22.73
CA ARG A 89 -10.76 0.87 -22.64
C ARG A 89 -9.47 1.69 -22.61
N ILE A 90 -8.32 1.07 -22.35
CA ILE A 90 -7.01 1.72 -22.46
C ILE A 90 -6.84 2.28 -23.88
N LYS A 91 -7.16 1.53 -24.94
CA LYS A 91 -7.09 2.04 -26.33
C LYS A 91 -8.02 3.25 -26.58
N LEU A 92 -9.21 3.27 -25.97
CA LEU A 92 -10.19 4.35 -26.14
C LEU A 92 -9.82 5.61 -25.35
N THR A 93 -9.22 5.43 -24.16
CA THR A 93 -8.80 6.54 -23.30
C THR A 93 -7.60 7.27 -23.89
N LEU A 94 -6.75 6.57 -24.65
CA LEU A 94 -5.62 7.12 -25.40
C LEU A 94 -6.00 7.84 -26.71
N HIS A 95 -7.28 7.92 -27.05
CA HIS A 95 -7.80 8.70 -28.18
C HIS A 95 -8.49 10.00 -27.75
N LEU A 96 -8.58 10.28 -26.44
CA LEU A 96 -9.06 11.57 -25.95
C LEU A 96 -8.06 12.68 -26.34
N PRO A 97 -8.51 13.92 -26.60
CA PRO A 97 -7.68 15.07 -26.97
C PRO A 97 -6.86 15.63 -25.78
N LEU A 98 -6.42 14.74 -24.88
CA LEU A 98 -5.42 15.01 -23.85
C LEU A 98 -4.08 14.44 -24.31
N ARG A 99 -2.99 15.09 -23.91
CA ARG A 99 -1.67 14.46 -24.00
C ARG A 99 -1.74 13.16 -23.20
N ASN A 100 -1.65 12.00 -23.88
CA ASN A 100 -1.89 10.68 -23.28
C ASN A 100 -1.15 10.45 -21.96
N THR A 101 0.04 11.03 -21.81
CA THR A 101 0.83 11.00 -20.57
C THR A 101 0.17 11.73 -19.39
N MET A 102 -0.52 12.84 -19.63
CA MET A 102 -1.23 13.60 -18.58
C MET A 102 -2.45 12.85 -18.06
N ALA A 103 -3.17 12.13 -18.91
CA ALA A 103 -4.31 11.30 -18.51
C ALA A 103 -3.86 10.13 -17.62
N LEU A 104 -2.75 9.48 -17.98
CA LEU A 104 -2.18 8.37 -17.20
C LEU A 104 -1.68 8.84 -15.82
N TYR A 105 -0.96 9.97 -15.75
CA TYR A 105 -0.51 10.51 -14.47
C TYR A 105 -1.64 10.98 -13.56
N THR A 106 -2.72 11.53 -14.13
CA THR A 106 -3.88 11.94 -13.34
C THR A 106 -4.62 10.73 -12.76
N MET A 107 -4.73 9.63 -13.50
CA MET A 107 -5.22 8.35 -12.97
C MET A 107 -4.30 7.76 -11.90
N LEU A 108 -2.99 7.76 -12.15
CA LEU A 108 -2.01 7.24 -11.19
C LEU A 108 -2.04 8.02 -9.87
N CYS A 109 -2.06 9.35 -9.96
CA CYS A 109 -2.14 10.27 -8.83
C CYS A 109 -3.45 10.08 -8.05
N TYR A 110 -4.57 9.87 -8.76
CA TYR A 110 -5.85 9.57 -8.12
C TYR A 110 -5.78 8.32 -7.22
N GLY A 111 -5.31 7.19 -7.75
CA GLY A 111 -5.23 5.97 -6.95
C GLY A 111 -4.18 6.05 -5.84
N PHE A 112 -3.08 6.80 -6.06
CA PHE A 112 -2.11 7.10 -5.00
C PHE A 112 -2.72 7.93 -3.86
N LEU A 113 -3.52 8.96 -4.17
CA LEU A 113 -4.24 9.74 -3.17
C LEU A 113 -5.27 8.88 -2.42
N LEU A 114 -6.00 8.02 -3.12
CA LEU A 114 -6.96 7.10 -2.51
C LEU A 114 -6.25 6.11 -1.56
N LEU A 115 -5.08 5.61 -1.95
CA LEU A 115 -4.24 4.76 -1.12
C LEU A 115 -3.76 5.51 0.14
N ILE A 116 -3.26 6.74 0.02
CA ILE A 116 -2.88 7.57 1.18
C ILE A 116 -4.08 7.81 2.10
N LEU A 117 -5.26 8.10 1.55
CA LEU A 117 -6.47 8.31 2.35
C LEU A 117 -6.84 7.04 3.13
N SER A 118 -6.82 5.87 2.47
CA SER A 118 -7.09 4.59 3.13
C SER A 118 -6.07 4.26 4.22
N TYR A 119 -4.79 4.57 3.98
CA TYR A 119 -3.75 4.46 5.00
C TYR A 119 -4.01 5.41 6.18
N GLY A 120 -4.38 6.66 5.90
CA GLY A 120 -4.71 7.64 6.93
C GLY A 120 -5.86 7.18 7.83
N VAL A 121 -6.88 6.53 7.28
CA VAL A 121 -7.98 5.96 8.06
C VAL A 121 -7.52 4.78 8.92
N VAL A 122 -6.86 3.79 8.32
CA VAL A 122 -6.48 2.54 9.03
C VAL A 122 -5.33 2.77 10.00
N PHE A 123 -4.24 3.39 9.55
CA PHE A 123 -3.06 3.62 10.39
C PHE A 123 -3.21 4.84 11.30
N GLY A 124 -4.05 5.82 10.94
CA GLY A 124 -4.39 6.93 11.83
C GLY A 124 -5.22 6.47 13.03
N THR A 125 -6.20 5.59 12.82
CA THR A 125 -6.94 4.97 13.94
C THR A 125 -6.06 4.07 14.78
N PHE A 126 -5.18 3.29 14.15
CA PHE A 126 -4.17 2.51 14.86
C PHE A 126 -3.27 3.38 15.75
N PHE A 127 -2.73 4.48 15.22
CA PHE A 127 -1.87 5.39 15.95
C PHE A 127 -2.62 6.10 17.09
N TYR A 128 -3.87 6.49 16.86
CA TYR A 128 -4.72 7.08 17.88
C TYR A 128 -4.95 6.13 19.07
N LEU A 129 -5.30 4.88 18.78
CA LEU A 129 -5.44 3.85 19.82
C LEU A 129 -4.11 3.58 20.50
N ASN A 130 -3.01 3.52 19.75
CA ASN A 130 -1.69 3.25 20.33
C ASN A 130 -1.27 4.30 21.37
N ASN A 131 -1.45 5.58 21.06
CA ASN A 131 -1.13 6.67 22.01
C ASN A 131 -2.06 6.70 23.24
N SER A 132 -3.19 6.00 23.20
CA SER A 132 -4.07 5.88 24.37
C SER A 132 -3.56 4.84 25.37
N TYR A 133 -2.82 3.83 24.90
CA TYR A 133 -2.27 2.74 25.73
C TYR A 133 -0.77 2.89 26.04
N PHE A 134 -0.01 3.51 25.13
CA PHE A 134 1.43 3.61 25.19
C PHE A 134 1.91 5.06 25.07
N PRO A 135 3.08 5.40 25.64
CA PRO A 135 3.67 6.72 25.49
C PRO A 135 4.02 7.03 24.03
N PHE A 136 4.20 8.32 23.73
CA PHE A 136 4.40 8.81 22.37
C PHE A 136 5.69 8.28 21.74
N GLU A 137 6.74 8.10 22.53
CA GLU A 137 8.05 7.58 22.10
C GLU A 137 7.94 6.19 21.47
N GLU A 138 7.12 5.32 22.08
CA GLU A 138 6.83 3.99 21.55
C GLU A 138 5.99 4.08 20.28
N SER A 139 4.97 4.92 20.28
CA SER A 139 4.14 5.12 19.09
C SER A 139 4.96 5.61 17.90
N TRP A 140 5.97 6.44 18.13
CA TRP A 140 6.91 6.89 17.11
C TRP A 140 7.82 5.74 16.61
N ALA A 141 8.37 4.94 17.52
CA ALA A 141 9.20 3.79 17.16
C ALA A 141 8.41 2.76 16.31
N VAL A 142 7.17 2.50 16.68
CA VAL A 142 6.25 1.63 15.95
C VAL A 142 5.97 2.19 14.56
N LEU A 143 5.67 3.48 14.45
CA LEU A 143 5.44 4.13 13.15
C LEU A 143 6.67 3.97 12.23
N THR A 144 7.89 4.17 12.76
CA THR A 144 9.13 3.98 11.97
C THR A 144 9.36 2.53 11.54
N SER A 145 8.91 1.57 12.34
CA SER A 145 8.99 0.14 12.01
C SER A 145 7.95 -0.28 10.98
N MET A 146 6.82 0.44 10.89
CA MET A 146 5.76 0.22 9.90
C MET A 146 6.04 0.87 8.53
N MET A 147 6.93 1.86 8.45
CA MET A 147 7.24 2.58 7.22
C MET A 147 7.59 1.68 6.02
N PRO A 148 8.46 0.65 6.14
CA PRO A 148 8.73 -0.27 5.05
C PRO A 148 7.47 -0.93 4.49
N TRP A 149 6.52 -1.31 5.37
CA TRP A 149 5.30 -2.00 4.97
C TRP A 149 4.37 -1.05 4.19
N LEU A 150 4.23 0.20 4.65
CA LEU A 150 3.47 1.24 3.94
C LEU A 150 4.05 1.51 2.55
N LEU A 151 5.38 1.66 2.46
CA LEU A 151 6.10 1.83 1.20
C LEU A 151 5.95 0.60 0.29
N GLY A 152 5.95 -0.61 0.85
CA GLY A 152 5.74 -1.85 0.10
C GLY A 152 4.36 -1.92 -0.54
N GLY A 153 3.31 -1.44 0.14
CA GLY A 153 1.97 -1.35 -0.46
C GLY A 153 1.86 -0.27 -1.56
N ILE A 154 2.57 0.86 -1.40
CA ILE A 154 2.69 1.89 -2.46
C ILE A 154 3.42 1.31 -3.68
N ALA A 155 4.54 0.61 -3.46
CA ALA A 155 5.28 -0.05 -4.52
C ALA A 155 4.43 -1.09 -5.25
N ALA A 156 3.64 -1.88 -4.51
CA ALA A 156 2.71 -2.86 -5.09
C ALA A 156 1.66 -2.19 -5.99
N TYR A 157 1.08 -1.06 -5.57
CA TYR A 157 0.13 -0.30 -6.40
C TYR A 157 0.78 0.17 -7.71
N PHE A 158 1.98 0.76 -7.66
CA PHE A 158 2.68 1.20 -8.88
C PHE A 158 3.09 0.03 -9.77
N MET A 159 3.49 -1.10 -9.20
CA MET A 159 3.79 -2.32 -9.96
C MET A 159 2.56 -2.87 -10.67
N ILE A 160 1.39 -2.90 -10.01
CA ILE A 160 0.15 -3.33 -10.65
C ILE A 160 -0.22 -2.42 -11.81
N ALA A 161 -0.08 -1.10 -11.63
CA ALA A 161 -0.29 -0.12 -12.69
C ALA A 161 0.65 -0.39 -13.89
N MET A 162 1.94 -0.63 -13.63
CA MET A 162 2.93 -0.94 -14.65
C MET A 162 2.63 -2.25 -15.40
N ILE A 163 2.29 -3.33 -14.68
CA ILE A 163 1.95 -4.63 -15.26
C ILE A 163 0.68 -4.52 -16.12
N ALA A 164 -0.35 -3.84 -15.62
CA ALA A 164 -1.61 -3.70 -16.34
C ALA A 164 -1.48 -2.91 -17.65
N MET A 165 -0.54 -1.96 -17.72
CA MET A 165 -0.30 -1.17 -18.93
C MET A 165 0.55 -1.89 -19.98
N GLU A 166 1.25 -2.96 -19.64
CA GLU A 166 2.06 -3.69 -20.61
C GLU A 166 1.16 -4.49 -21.58
N PRO A 167 1.29 -4.34 -22.91
CA PRO A 167 0.40 -5.01 -23.87
C PRO A 167 0.71 -6.50 -24.04
N ASN A 168 1.94 -6.92 -23.78
CA ASN A 168 2.42 -8.27 -24.06
C ASN A 168 2.38 -9.13 -22.79
N LEU A 169 1.65 -10.26 -22.86
CA LEU A 169 1.48 -11.21 -21.76
C LEU A 169 2.81 -11.78 -21.24
N PHE A 170 3.80 -11.96 -22.11
CA PHE A 170 5.12 -12.46 -21.70
C PHE A 170 5.88 -11.44 -20.85
N TYR A 171 5.86 -10.16 -21.25
CA TYR A 171 6.47 -9.09 -20.46
C TYR A 171 5.67 -8.80 -19.18
N GLN A 172 4.33 -8.92 -19.21
CA GLN A 172 3.51 -8.88 -18.00
C GLN A 172 3.93 -9.94 -16.97
N PHE A 173 4.20 -11.17 -17.42
CA PHE A 173 4.67 -12.24 -16.54
C PHE A 173 6.05 -11.94 -15.94
N ILE A 174 6.99 -11.46 -16.75
CA ILE A 174 8.33 -11.05 -16.26
C ILE A 174 8.20 -9.92 -15.23
N TYR A 175 7.39 -8.91 -15.52
CA TYR A 175 7.15 -7.80 -14.60
C TYR A 175 6.45 -8.23 -13.32
N ALA A 176 5.53 -9.19 -13.37
CA ALA A 176 4.92 -9.77 -12.18
C ALA A 176 5.96 -10.49 -11.30
N LEU A 177 6.89 -11.22 -11.91
CA LEU A 177 7.98 -11.89 -11.19
C LEU A 177 8.91 -10.87 -10.53
N VAL A 178 9.33 -9.83 -11.25
CA VAL A 178 10.14 -8.73 -10.69
C VAL A 178 9.39 -8.02 -9.56
N ALA A 179 8.12 -7.71 -9.76
CA ALA A 179 7.27 -7.07 -8.75
C ALA A 179 7.19 -7.91 -7.48
N TYR A 180 7.03 -9.24 -7.59
CA TYR A 180 7.03 -10.12 -6.43
C TYR A 180 8.33 -10.03 -5.62
N TYR A 181 9.49 -10.16 -6.28
CA TYR A 181 10.78 -10.09 -5.59
C TYR A 181 11.05 -8.73 -4.96
N LEU A 182 10.65 -7.66 -5.63
CA LEU A 182 10.86 -6.29 -5.17
C LEU A 182 9.93 -5.98 -3.98
N VAL A 183 8.63 -6.30 -4.09
CA VAL A 183 7.68 -6.14 -2.99
C VAL A 183 8.10 -6.97 -1.78
N LYS A 184 8.62 -8.20 -1.97
CA LYS A 184 9.12 -9.05 -0.89
C LYS A 184 10.18 -8.36 -0.02
N GLN A 185 11.06 -7.54 -0.60
CA GLN A 185 12.12 -6.85 0.16
C GLN A 185 11.58 -5.94 1.25
N PHE A 186 10.44 -5.29 1.02
CA PHE A 186 9.80 -4.41 2.01
C PHE A 186 9.27 -5.14 3.26
N TYR A 187 9.16 -6.47 3.20
CA TYR A 187 8.61 -7.30 4.27
C TYR A 187 9.65 -8.24 4.88
N ILE A 188 10.91 -8.16 4.46
CA ILE A 188 12.00 -8.91 5.11
C ILE A 188 12.33 -8.23 6.44
N GLY A 189 12.59 -9.07 7.45
CA GLY A 189 12.62 -8.75 8.88
C GLY A 189 13.31 -7.44 9.23
N VAL A 190 12.60 -6.63 10.00
CA VAL A 190 13.07 -5.41 10.63
C VAL A 190 12.96 -5.61 12.13
N GLU A 191 14.08 -5.50 12.82
CA GLU A 191 14.10 -5.31 14.28
C GLU A 191 13.59 -3.90 14.60
N HIS A 192 12.88 -3.77 15.72
CA HIS A 192 12.21 -2.52 16.10
C HIS A 192 13.16 -1.32 16.03
N ALA A 193 12.69 -0.24 15.42
CA ALA A 193 13.36 1.07 15.35
C ALA A 193 14.67 1.18 14.54
N ASP A 194 15.25 0.09 14.01
CA ASP A 194 16.50 0.13 13.21
C ASP A 194 16.28 0.48 11.71
N THR A 195 15.03 0.60 11.27
CA THR A 195 14.71 0.89 9.86
C THR A 195 15.04 2.30 9.39
N ARG A 196 15.34 3.23 10.28
CA ARG A 196 15.45 4.66 9.96
C ARG A 196 16.42 4.95 8.81
N HIS A 197 17.54 4.22 8.77
CA HIS A 197 18.57 4.40 7.75
C HIS A 197 18.17 3.81 6.38
N ILE A 198 17.30 2.81 6.36
CA ILE A 198 16.89 2.07 5.16
C ILE A 198 15.64 2.70 4.50
N ILE A 199 14.83 3.44 5.25
CA ILE A 199 13.60 4.10 4.74
C ILE A 199 13.85 4.93 3.47
N PRO A 200 14.88 5.79 3.35
CA PRO A 200 15.11 6.55 2.13
C PRO A 200 15.39 5.66 0.91
N ALA A 201 16.17 4.58 1.08
CA ALA A 201 16.47 3.63 0.02
C ALA A 201 15.20 2.87 -0.43
N LEU A 202 14.36 2.45 0.52
CA LEU A 202 13.08 1.82 0.24
C LEU A 202 12.10 2.78 -0.44
N ALA A 203 12.09 4.06 -0.07
CA ALA A 203 11.26 5.06 -0.73
C ALA A 203 11.67 5.23 -2.19
N ILE A 204 12.97 5.37 -2.48
CA ILE A 204 13.47 5.41 -3.86
C ILE A 204 13.00 4.16 -4.61
N MET A 205 13.20 2.98 -4.03
CA MET A 205 12.81 1.70 -4.63
C MET A 205 11.30 1.62 -4.89
N ALA A 206 10.46 2.20 -4.03
CA ALA A 206 9.01 2.23 -4.20
C ALA A 206 8.55 3.17 -5.32
N PHE A 207 9.30 4.24 -5.61
CA PHE A 207 8.94 5.22 -6.65
C PHE A 207 9.57 4.94 -8.03
N VAL A 208 10.62 4.11 -8.13
CA VAL A 208 11.18 3.68 -9.42
C VAL A 208 10.13 3.11 -10.38
N PRO A 209 9.16 2.26 -9.96
CA PRO A 209 8.10 1.77 -10.83
C PRO A 209 7.20 2.87 -11.42
N CYS A 210 7.08 4.02 -10.77
CA CYS A 210 6.32 5.16 -11.26
C CYS A 210 6.91 5.73 -12.56
N THR A 211 8.24 5.72 -12.72
CA THR A 211 8.90 6.17 -13.96
C THR A 211 8.86 5.08 -15.03
N ALA A 212 8.99 3.80 -14.65
CA ALA A 212 8.87 2.67 -15.57
C ALA A 212 7.50 2.57 -16.25
N LEU A 213 6.44 3.06 -15.59
CA LEU A 213 5.09 3.16 -16.16
C LEU A 213 5.04 4.01 -17.44
N LEU A 214 5.91 5.01 -17.60
CA LEU A 214 5.98 5.79 -18.85
C LEU A 214 6.46 4.95 -20.04
N TYR A 215 7.43 4.06 -19.78
CA TYR A 215 8.01 3.23 -20.81
C TYR A 215 7.00 2.18 -21.29
N THR A 216 6.31 1.52 -20.37
CA THR A 216 5.27 0.53 -20.71
C THR A 216 4.09 1.18 -21.43
N SER A 217 3.68 2.37 -20.98
CA SER A 217 2.64 3.17 -21.65
C SER A 217 3.03 3.55 -23.08
N TYR A 218 4.29 3.92 -23.32
CA TYR A 218 4.79 4.26 -24.65
C TYR A 218 4.80 3.04 -25.59
N ARG A 219 5.21 1.86 -25.11
CA ARG A 219 5.11 0.61 -25.89
C ARG A 219 3.68 0.25 -26.22
N PHE A 220 2.77 0.40 -25.26
CA PHE A 220 1.34 0.20 -25.46
C PHE A 220 0.78 1.12 -26.55
N MET A 221 1.19 2.40 -26.56
CA MET A 221 0.82 3.37 -27.59
C MET A 221 1.30 2.98 -28.98
N LYS A 222 2.52 2.43 -29.08
CA LYS A 222 3.14 2.05 -30.35
C LYS A 222 2.56 0.75 -30.93
N GLY A 223 1.81 -0.02 -30.14
CA GLY A 223 1.22 -1.28 -30.58
C GLY A 223 2.24 -2.38 -30.86
N GLU A 224 3.45 -2.26 -30.31
CA GLU A 224 4.47 -3.31 -30.34
C GLU A 224 3.92 -4.51 -29.56
N ARG A 225 3.63 -5.61 -30.27
CA ARG A 225 3.13 -6.87 -29.69
C ARG A 225 4.23 -7.61 -28.97
#